data_AF-A0A948D6H6-F1
#
_entry.id   AF-A0A948D6H6-F1
#
_cell.length_a   1.000
_cell.length_b   1.000
_cell.length_c   1.000
_cell.angle_alpha   90.00
_cell.angle_beta   90.00
_cell.angle_gamma   90.00
#
_symmetry.space_group_name_H-M   'P 1'
#
loop_
_entity.id
_entity.type
_entity.pdbx_description
1 polymer ?
#
loop_
_entity_poly.entity_id
_entity_poly.type
_entity_poly.pdbx_seq_one_letter_code
_entity_poly.pdbx_strand_id
1 'polypeptide(L)'
;MEIAIGIILAIVALVLFGKLKGPPDPASMSIEALLGRMQSEGSWIERYKSLPYDNQQGTGIKKQYEDKKLYVMQLQVEILKRGLIESGKKPEETLIPIMQRRIELMRSGMSEEEAGNQATNEFVKNRDANLSGQTEKTT
;
A
#
# COMPACT_ATOMS: atom_id res chain seq x y z
N MET A 1 1.00 42.80 -6.82
CA MET A 1 0.10 41.97 -5.98
C MET A 1 -0.57 40.85 -6.77
N GLU A 2 -0.98 41.08 -8.02
CA GLU A 2 -1.70 40.08 -8.84
C GLU A 2 -0.89 38.79 -9.10
N ILE A 3 0.42 38.89 -9.35
CA ILE A 3 1.30 37.71 -9.57
C ILE A 3 1.38 36.85 -8.30
N ALA A 4 1.45 37.46 -7.12
CA ALA A 4 1.49 36.74 -5.85
C ALA A 4 0.15 36.01 -5.56
N ILE A 5 -0.98 36.65 -5.89
CA ILE A 5 -2.31 36.04 -5.77
C ILE A 5 -2.45 34.86 -6.74
N GLY A 6 -1.95 34.99 -7.98
CA GLY A 6 -1.95 33.91 -8.97
C GLY A 6 -1.17 32.66 -8.50
N ILE A 7 0.00 32.86 -7.88
CA ILE A 7 0.81 31.75 -7.34
C ILE A 7 0.09 31.07 -6.15
N ILE A 8 -0.52 31.85 -5.26
CA ILE A 8 -1.27 31.30 -4.12
C ILE A 8 -2.46 30.48 -4.61
N LEU A 9 -3.22 30.98 -5.58
CA LEU A 9 -4.35 30.25 -6.17
C LEU A 9 -3.89 28.97 -6.87
N ALA A 10 -2.76 28.98 -7.57
CA ALA A 10 -2.18 27.80 -8.20
C ALA A 10 -1.78 26.73 -7.16
N ILE A 11 -1.16 27.13 -6.05
CA ILE A 11 -0.80 26.21 -4.95
C ILE A 11 -2.06 25.63 -4.30
N VAL A 12 -3.06 26.46 -4.02
CA VAL A 12 -4.35 26.01 -3.44
C VAL A 12 -5.05 25.05 -4.40
N ALA A 13 -5.09 25.35 -5.70
CA ALA A 13 -5.65 24.46 -6.71
C ALA A 13 -4.90 23.12 -6.76
N LEU A 14 -3.57 23.12 -6.75
CA LEU A 14 -2.76 21.89 -6.71
C LEU A 14 -3.05 21.06 -5.45
N VAL A 15 -3.22 21.70 -4.29
CA VAL A 15 -3.59 21.03 -3.04
C VAL A 15 -5.01 20.45 -3.11
N LEU A 16 -5.96 21.17 -3.71
CA LEU A 16 -7.35 20.72 -3.85
C LEU A 16 -7.47 19.58 -4.87
N PHE A 17 -6.84 19.69 -6.04
CA PHE A 17 -6.81 18.62 -7.05
C PHE A 17 -6.07 17.37 -6.55
N GLY A 18 -4.99 17.54 -5.79
CA GLY A 18 -4.29 16.43 -5.14
C GLY A 18 -5.13 15.68 -4.12
N LYS A 19 -6.03 16.37 -3.41
CA LYS A 19 -6.96 15.74 -2.46
C LYS A 19 -8.07 14.93 -3.14
N LEU A 20 -8.44 15.26 -4.38
CA LEU A 20 -9.52 14.58 -5.12
C LEU A 20 -9.07 13.28 -5.81
N LYS A 21 -7.80 13.17 -6.21
CA LYS A 21 -7.31 12.02 -7.00
C LYS A 21 -6.78 10.86 -6.16
N GLY A 22 -6.70 11.03 -4.83
CA GLY A 22 -6.06 10.06 -3.94
C GLY A 22 -4.54 10.03 -4.11
N PRO A 23 -3.83 9.19 -3.35
CA PRO A 23 -2.39 9.02 -3.52
C PRO A 23 -2.08 8.43 -4.91
N PRO A 24 -0.94 8.79 -5.53
CA PRO A 24 -0.57 8.28 -6.85
C PRO A 24 -0.39 6.77 -6.82
N ASP A 25 -0.78 6.10 -7.91
CA ASP A 25 -0.64 4.65 -8.07
C ASP A 25 0.86 4.25 -8.05
N PRO A 26 1.30 3.39 -7.10
CA PRO A 26 2.69 2.96 -7.00
C PRO A 26 3.27 2.38 -8.30
N ALA A 27 2.45 1.67 -9.10
CA ALA A 27 2.90 1.06 -10.35
C ALA A 27 3.37 2.12 -11.38
N SER A 28 2.84 3.34 -11.31
CA SER A 28 3.16 4.44 -12.22
C SER A 28 4.39 5.27 -11.80
N MET A 29 4.96 5.00 -10.63
CA MET A 29 6.01 5.83 -10.03
C MET A 29 7.42 5.32 -10.35
N SER A 30 8.42 6.20 -10.33
CA SER A 30 9.85 5.78 -10.32
C SER A 30 10.25 5.21 -8.95
N ILE A 31 11.39 4.49 -8.88
CA ILE A 31 11.90 3.96 -7.60
C ILE A 31 12.18 5.09 -6.61
N GLU A 32 12.79 6.19 -7.07
CA GLU A 32 13.08 7.36 -6.23
C GLU A 32 11.79 7.97 -5.68
N ALA A 33 10.74 8.05 -6.51
CA ALA A 33 9.44 8.54 -6.10
C ALA A 33 8.77 7.61 -5.09
N LEU A 34 8.88 6.28 -5.25
CA LEU A 34 8.37 5.29 -4.30
C LEU A 34 9.06 5.44 -2.93
N LEU A 35 10.39 5.51 -2.92
CA LEU A 35 11.18 5.68 -1.69
C LEU A 35 10.88 7.02 -1.01
N GLY A 36 10.81 8.12 -1.77
CA GLY A 36 10.46 9.44 -1.25
C GLY A 36 9.06 9.46 -0.64
N ARG A 37 8.08 8.80 -1.29
CA ARG A 37 6.74 8.65 -0.72
C ARG A 37 6.77 7.81 0.55
N MET A 38 7.42 6.67 0.55
CA MET A 38 7.52 5.80 1.73
C MET A 38 8.11 6.54 2.93
N GLN A 39 9.15 7.35 2.73
CA GLN A 39 9.72 8.19 3.77
C GLN A 39 8.73 9.26 4.26
N SER A 40 8.08 9.98 3.33
CA SER A 40 7.14 11.05 3.68
C SER A 40 5.92 10.54 4.44
N GLU A 41 5.35 9.41 4.01
CA GLU A 41 4.18 8.79 4.62
C GLU A 41 4.55 8.11 5.94
N GLY A 42 5.71 7.44 6.00
CA GLY A 42 6.26 6.91 7.24
C GLY A 42 6.50 7.99 8.30
N SER A 43 7.04 9.14 7.90
CA SER A 43 7.24 10.29 8.81
C SER A 43 5.92 10.83 9.35
N TRP A 44 4.86 10.85 8.53
CA TRP A 44 3.53 11.23 9.00
C TRP A 44 2.97 10.21 9.99
N ILE A 45 3.11 8.91 9.70
CA ILE A 45 2.66 7.81 10.56
C ILE A 45 3.34 7.88 11.94
N GLU A 46 4.65 8.10 11.99
CA GLU A 46 5.38 8.21 13.25
C GLU A 46 4.95 9.44 14.05
N ARG A 47 4.71 10.57 13.37
CA ARG A 47 4.13 11.76 14.04
C ARG A 47 2.76 11.44 14.62
N TYR A 48 1.90 10.75 13.89
CA TYR A 48 0.59 10.35 14.40
C TYR A 48 0.69 9.47 15.65
N LYS A 49 1.56 8.45 15.63
CA LYS A 49 1.79 7.57 16.80
C LYS A 49 2.36 8.31 18.01
N SER A 50 3.07 9.42 17.79
CA SER A 50 3.62 10.27 18.84
C SER A 50 2.59 11.20 19.50
N LEU A 51 1.39 11.33 18.92
CA LEU A 51 0.33 12.15 19.51
C LEU A 51 -0.20 11.51 20.80
N PRO A 52 -0.68 12.30 21.78
CA PRO A 52 -1.42 11.77 22.92
C PRO A 52 -2.60 10.90 22.48
N TYR A 53 -2.95 9.87 23.26
CA TYR A 53 -3.97 8.89 22.89
C TYR A 53 -5.30 9.54 22.51
N ASP A 54 -5.75 10.56 23.23
CA ASP A 54 -6.99 11.29 22.94
C ASP A 54 -6.97 11.95 21.55
N ASN A 55 -5.81 12.40 21.11
CA ASN A 55 -5.61 13.00 19.79
C ASN A 55 -5.52 11.96 18.67
N GLN A 56 -5.25 10.68 18.99
CA GLN A 56 -5.26 9.58 18.03
C GLN A 56 -6.69 9.08 17.74
N GLN A 57 -7.62 9.25 18.68
CA GLN A 57 -8.99 8.74 18.55
C GLN A 57 -9.88 9.55 17.60
N GLY A 58 -9.42 10.70 17.10
CA GLY A 58 -10.17 11.49 16.13
C GLY A 58 -10.49 10.67 14.87
N THR A 59 -11.77 10.50 14.54
CA THR A 59 -12.22 9.64 13.42
C THR A 59 -11.55 9.99 12.08
N GLY A 60 -11.37 11.28 11.80
CA GLY A 60 -10.71 11.75 10.58
C GLY A 60 -9.21 11.40 10.53
N ILE A 61 -8.48 11.62 11.63
CA ILE A 61 -7.04 11.38 11.67
C ILE A 61 -6.71 9.88 11.76
N LYS A 62 -7.55 9.10 12.45
CA LYS A 62 -7.46 7.64 12.49
C LYS A 62 -7.67 7.03 11.10
N LYS A 63 -8.68 7.48 10.35
CA LYS A 63 -8.89 7.05 8.97
C LYS A 63 -7.68 7.37 8.10
N GLN A 64 -7.15 8.59 8.21
CA GLN A 64 -5.96 9.00 7.47
C GLN A 64 -4.74 8.15 7.82
N TYR A 65 -4.59 7.74 9.07
CA TYR A 65 -3.55 6.81 9.50
C TYR A 65 -3.69 5.44 8.83
N GLU A 66 -4.87 4.84 8.85
CA GLU A 66 -5.10 3.54 8.20
C GLU A 66 -4.89 3.61 6.69
N ASP A 67 -5.38 4.66 6.03
CA ASP A 67 -5.21 4.88 4.59
C ASP A 67 -3.72 5.00 4.23
N LYS A 68 -2.94 5.76 5.01
CA LYS A 68 -1.50 5.93 4.80
C LYS A 68 -0.71 4.66 5.08
N LYS A 69 -1.09 3.91 6.11
CA LYS A 69 -0.50 2.60 6.43
C LYS A 69 -0.69 1.62 5.28
N LEU A 70 -1.91 1.53 4.75
CA LEU A 70 -2.20 0.71 3.56
C LEU A 70 -1.38 1.16 2.36
N TYR A 71 -1.28 2.47 2.12
CA TYR A 71 -0.50 2.99 1.01
C TYR A 71 0.99 2.66 1.14
N VAL A 72 1.57 2.75 2.35
CA VAL A 72 2.96 2.33 2.60
C VAL A 72 3.16 0.84 2.31
N MET A 73 2.22 -0.03 2.68
CA MET A 73 2.30 -1.45 2.34
C MET A 73 2.29 -1.67 0.81
N GLN A 74 1.51 -0.88 0.07
CA GLN A 74 1.49 -0.93 -1.39
C GLN A 74 2.80 -0.49 -2.03
N LEU A 75 3.40 0.58 -1.50
CA LEU A 75 4.72 1.05 -1.94
C LEU A 75 5.78 -0.05 -1.71
N GLN A 76 5.75 -0.72 -0.55
CA GLN A 76 6.67 -1.81 -0.24
C GLN A 76 6.52 -3.00 -1.19
N VAL A 77 5.28 -3.42 -1.47
CA VAL A 77 5.00 -4.50 -2.42
C VAL A 77 5.55 -4.16 -3.81
N GLU A 78 5.37 -2.93 -4.28
CA GLU A 78 5.85 -2.52 -5.60
C GLU A 78 7.39 -2.49 -5.66
N ILE A 79 8.06 -2.01 -4.61
CA ILE A 79 9.53 -2.06 -4.51
C ILE A 79 10.02 -3.51 -4.56
N LEU A 80 9.43 -4.41 -3.76
CA LEU A 80 9.79 -5.83 -3.73
C LEU A 80 9.55 -6.50 -5.09
N LYS A 81 8.42 -6.19 -5.73
CA LYS A 81 8.06 -6.71 -7.05
C LYS A 81 9.12 -6.34 -8.08
N ARG A 82 9.54 -5.07 -8.12
CA ARG A 82 10.57 -4.60 -9.06
C ARG A 82 11.92 -5.26 -8.80
N GLY A 83 12.34 -5.31 -7.53
CA GLY A 83 13.60 -5.99 -7.17
C GLY A 83 13.62 -7.47 -7.55
N LEU A 84 12.49 -8.18 -7.44
CA LEU A 84 12.38 -9.57 -7.88
C LEU A 84 12.46 -9.72 -9.40
N ILE A 85 11.76 -8.87 -10.15
CA ILE A 85 11.81 -8.86 -11.61
C ILE A 85 13.24 -8.59 -12.10
N GLU A 86 13.93 -7.62 -11.50
CA GLU A 86 15.34 -7.32 -11.81
C GLU A 86 16.27 -8.50 -11.47
N SER A 87 15.94 -9.28 -10.44
CA SER A 87 16.67 -10.50 -10.08
C SER A 87 16.31 -11.74 -10.93
N GLY A 88 15.43 -11.59 -11.93
CA GLY A 88 14.96 -12.68 -12.78
C GLY A 88 13.99 -13.66 -12.10
N LYS A 89 13.42 -13.29 -10.95
CA LYS A 89 12.45 -14.11 -10.21
C LYS A 89 11.03 -13.71 -10.54
N LYS A 90 10.12 -14.69 -10.52
CA LYS A 90 8.68 -14.46 -10.69
C LYS A 90 8.06 -14.00 -9.37
N PRO A 91 7.43 -12.81 -9.30
CA PRO A 91 6.76 -12.33 -8.09
C PRO A 91 5.74 -13.33 -7.52
N GLU A 92 5.08 -14.11 -8.38
CA GLU A 92 4.01 -15.06 -8.05
C GLU A 92 4.51 -16.25 -7.20
N GLU A 93 5.81 -16.54 -7.25
CA GLU A 93 6.43 -17.64 -6.51
C GLU A 93 6.98 -17.19 -5.14
N THR A 94 6.63 -15.99 -4.69
CA THR A 94 7.13 -15.38 -3.45
C THR A 94 6.01 -15.01 -2.48
N LEU A 95 6.30 -14.19 -1.47
CA LEU A 95 5.31 -13.68 -0.52
C LEU A 95 4.46 -12.53 -1.09
N ILE A 96 4.78 -12.00 -2.27
CA ILE A 96 4.06 -10.87 -2.88
C ILE A 96 2.55 -11.13 -3.04
N PRO A 97 2.08 -12.30 -3.51
CA PRO A 97 0.65 -12.59 -3.62
C PRO A 97 -0.06 -12.53 -2.26
N ILE A 98 0.59 -13.02 -1.19
CA ILE A 98 0.05 -12.93 0.18
C ILE A 98 -0.05 -11.46 0.61
N MET A 99 1.00 -10.67 0.36
CA MET A 99 1.01 -9.24 0.73
C MET A 99 -0.05 -8.44 -0.04
N GLN A 100 -0.20 -8.68 -1.35
CA GLN A 100 -1.23 -8.05 -2.16
C GLN A 100 -2.63 -8.41 -1.66
N ARG A 101 -2.88 -9.70 -1.42
CA ARG A 101 -4.16 -10.17 -0.93
C ARG A 101 -4.49 -9.63 0.46
N ARG A 102 -3.51 -9.55 1.34
CA ARG A 102 -3.65 -8.93 2.66
C ARG A 102 -4.09 -7.46 2.55
N ILE A 103 -3.47 -6.69 1.65
CA ILE A 103 -3.85 -5.28 1.42
C ILE A 103 -5.29 -5.16 0.91
N GLU A 104 -5.71 -6.04 0.01
CA GLU A 104 -7.11 -6.08 -0.48
C GLU A 104 -8.11 -6.34 0.66
N LEU A 105 -7.82 -7.34 1.50
CA LEU A 105 -8.68 -7.69 2.62
C LEU A 105 -8.75 -6.54 3.64
N MET A 106 -7.63 -5.89 3.94
CA MET A 106 -7.62 -4.73 4.81
C MET A 106 -8.39 -3.54 4.21
N ARG A 107 -8.30 -3.33 2.89
CA ARG A 107 -9.15 -2.33 2.19
C ARG A 107 -10.65 -2.65 2.30
N SER A 108 -11.02 -3.92 2.41
CA SER A 108 -12.41 -4.33 2.66
C SER A 108 -12.86 -4.17 4.13
N GLY A 109 -12.00 -3.66 5.00
CA GLY A 109 -12.30 -3.42 6.41
C GLY A 109 -11.91 -4.55 7.36
N MET A 110 -11.17 -5.55 6.87
CA MET A 110 -10.65 -6.64 7.71
C MET A 110 -9.48 -6.15 8.58
N SER A 111 -9.36 -6.67 9.80
CA SER A 111 -8.20 -6.34 10.63
C SER A 111 -6.90 -6.85 10.00
N GLU A 112 -5.78 -6.21 10.35
CA GLU A 112 -4.47 -6.55 9.79
C GLU A 112 -4.05 -8.01 10.05
N GLU A 113 -4.40 -8.53 11.22
CA GLU A 113 -4.09 -9.91 11.64
C GLU A 113 -4.96 -10.92 10.90
N GLU A 114 -6.28 -10.71 10.89
CA GLU A 114 -7.22 -11.57 10.16
C GLU A 114 -6.92 -11.57 8.65
N ALA A 115 -6.62 -10.41 8.08
CA ALA A 115 -6.23 -10.29 6.67
C ALA A 115 -4.94 -11.05 6.36
N GLY A 116 -3.96 -11.03 7.27
CA GLY A 116 -2.73 -11.80 7.14
C GLY A 116 -2.97 -13.31 7.18
N ASN A 117 -3.75 -13.77 8.15
CA ASN A 117 -4.10 -15.17 8.31
C ASN A 117 -4.90 -15.69 7.11
N GLN A 118 -5.93 -14.93 6.68
CA GLN A 118 -6.75 -15.31 5.54
C GLN A 118 -5.95 -15.32 4.23
N ALA A 119 -5.15 -14.28 3.95
CA ALA A 119 -4.32 -14.24 2.74
C ALA A 119 -3.32 -15.41 2.69
N THR A 120 -2.73 -15.77 3.83
CA THR A 120 -1.82 -16.92 3.93
C THR A 120 -2.56 -18.23 3.68
N ASN A 121 -3.72 -18.43 4.30
CA ASN A 121 -4.53 -19.63 4.12
C ASN A 121 -5.02 -19.81 2.69
N GLU A 122 -5.46 -18.73 2.04
CA GLU A 122 -5.84 -18.73 0.62
C GLU A 122 -4.66 -19.10 -0.28
N PHE A 123 -3.47 -18.55 -0.01
CA PHE A 123 -2.26 -18.87 -0.78
C PHE A 123 -1.85 -20.34 -0.63
N VAL A 124 -1.81 -20.86 0.60
CA VAL A 124 -1.47 -22.27 0.86
C VAL A 124 -2.46 -23.19 0.18
N LYS A 125 -3.78 -22.94 0.30
CA LYS A 125 -4.80 -23.73 -0.39
C LYS A 125 -4.62 -23.73 -1.91
N ASN A 126 -4.38 -22.57 -2.51
CA ASN A 126 -4.21 -22.46 -3.96
C ASN A 126 -2.94 -23.16 -4.44
N ARG A 127 -1.84 -23.05 -3.68
CA ARG A 127 -0.59 -23.76 -3.96
C ARG A 127 -0.79 -25.27 -3.91
N ASP A 128 -1.40 -25.77 -2.83
CA ASP A 128 -1.59 -27.19 -2.61
C ASP A 128 -2.57 -27.79 -3.65
N ALA A 129 -3.64 -27.06 -4.01
CA ALA A 129 -4.58 -27.45 -5.07
C ALA A 129 -3.89 -27.58 -6.45
N ASN A 130 -3.00 -26.64 -6.78
CA ASN A 130 -2.24 -26.65 -8.03
C ASN A 130 -1.23 -27.81 -8.10
N LEU A 131 -0.64 -28.20 -6.95
CA LEU A 131 0.26 -29.36 -6.87
C LEU A 131 -0.52 -30.68 -7.06
N SER A 132 -1.67 -30.83 -6.40
CA SER A 132 -2.51 -32.03 -6.55
C SER A 132 -3.06 -32.19 -7.98
N GLY A 133 -3.48 -31.10 -8.64
CA GLY A 133 -4.00 -31.13 -10.00
C GLY A 133 -2.95 -31.40 -11.09
N GLN A 134 -1.66 -31.23 -10.79
CA GLN A 134 -0.57 -31.65 -11.67
C GLN A 134 -0.27 -33.14 -11.57
N THR A 135 -0.46 -33.75 -10.39
CA THR A 135 -0.21 -35.18 -10.17
C THR A 135 -1.22 -36.06 -10.92
N GLU A 136 -2.48 -35.63 -11.02
CA GLU A 136 -3.52 -36.35 -11.76
C GLU A 136 -3.37 -36.29 -13.30
N LYS A 137 -2.65 -35.30 -13.84
CA LYS A 137 -2.47 -35.15 -15.30
C LYS A 137 -1.23 -35.86 -15.86
N THR A 138 -0.40 -36.44 -15.00
CA THR A 138 0.83 -37.14 -15.38
C THR A 138 0.74 -38.67 -15.22
N THR A 139 -0.44 -39.20 -14.92
CA THR A 139 -0.73 -40.65 -14.87
C THR A 139 -1.67 -41.02 -16.00
#